data_AF-A0A9E3YLS3-F1
#
_entry.id   AF-A0A9E3YLS3-F1
#
_cell.length_a   1.000
_cell.length_b   1.000
_cell.length_c   1.000
_cell.angle_alpha   90.00
_cell.angle_beta   90.00
_cell.angle_gamma   90.00
#
_symmetry.space_group_name_H-M   'P 1'
#
loop_
_entity.id
_entity.type
_entity.pdbx_description
1 polymer ?
#
loop_
_entity_poly.entity_id
_entity_poly.type
_entity_poly.pdbx_seq_one_letter_code
_entity_poly.pdbx_strand_id
1 'polypeptide(L)'
;MPLYSAPVKDMQFLLHDVLKASETDIPGYADLDRDFTSAILDEAGKLAEGVLAPLNAVGDAEGCRLENGVVYTPTGFKDAFEQMKEGGWNGLDLPEEFGGQNLPYVIGTAVGEVFVSANMAFNMYQGLTHGAINAILAAGSEDQKATYLPKMVALDWTGTMNLTEPHCGTDLGL
;
A
#
# COMPACT_ATOMS: atom_id res chain seq x y z
N MET A 1 -21.85 -8.19 -9.78
CA MET A 1 -20.44 -7.75 -9.81
C MET A 1 -19.56 -8.98 -9.84
N PRO A 2 -18.51 -9.04 -10.67
CA PRO A 2 -17.52 -10.10 -10.52
C PRO A 2 -16.95 -10.02 -9.09
N LEU A 3 -16.94 -11.14 -8.37
CA LEU A 3 -16.23 -11.22 -7.10
C LEU A 3 -14.73 -11.20 -7.42
N TYR A 4 -14.00 -10.26 -6.84
CA TYR A 4 -12.55 -10.41 -6.70
C TYR A 4 -12.29 -11.53 -5.70
N SER A 5 -11.28 -12.38 -5.97
CA SER A 5 -10.76 -13.32 -4.99
C SER A 5 -9.25 -13.31 -5.02
N ALA A 6 -8.63 -13.18 -3.85
CA ALA A 6 -7.19 -13.06 -3.73
C ALA A 6 -6.49 -14.39 -4.15
N PRO A 7 -5.50 -14.36 -5.04
CA PRO A 7 -4.84 -15.57 -5.54
C PRO A 7 -3.78 -16.11 -4.56
N VAL A 8 -4.11 -16.21 -3.26
CA VAL A 8 -3.18 -16.56 -2.18
C VAL A 8 -2.44 -17.86 -2.47
N LYS A 9 -3.13 -18.86 -3.03
CA LYS A 9 -2.50 -20.15 -3.39
C LYS A 9 -1.34 -19.99 -4.38
N ASP A 10 -1.50 -19.12 -5.38
CA ASP A 10 -0.47 -18.90 -6.40
C ASP A 10 0.69 -18.07 -5.82
N MET A 11 0.38 -17.03 -5.04
CA MET A 11 1.38 -16.24 -4.32
C MET A 11 2.24 -17.11 -3.38
N GLN A 12 1.60 -18.03 -2.65
CA GLN A 12 2.27 -19.01 -1.80
C GLN A 12 3.19 -19.95 -2.60
N PHE A 13 2.74 -20.41 -3.77
CA PHE A 13 3.58 -21.21 -4.67
C PHE A 13 4.80 -20.41 -5.14
N LEU A 14 4.61 -19.15 -5.54
CA LEU A 14 5.72 -18.29 -5.98
C LEU A 14 6.73 -18.04 -4.85
N LEU A 15 6.28 -17.70 -3.65
CA LEU A 15 7.16 -17.39 -2.52
C LEU A 15 8.01 -18.60 -2.08
N HIS A 16 7.40 -19.80 -2.01
CA HIS A 16 8.05 -20.96 -1.39
C HIS A 16 8.63 -21.95 -2.39
N ASP A 17 7.92 -22.21 -3.49
CA ASP A 17 8.31 -23.26 -4.44
C ASP A 17 9.19 -22.71 -5.57
N VAL A 18 9.03 -21.43 -5.93
CA VAL A 18 9.80 -20.78 -7.01
C VAL A 18 10.92 -19.92 -6.45
N LEU A 19 10.59 -18.91 -5.64
CA LEU A 19 11.56 -17.96 -5.07
C LEU A 19 12.32 -18.56 -3.90
N LYS A 20 11.74 -19.56 -3.22
CA LYS A 20 12.30 -20.22 -2.04
C LYS A 20 12.75 -19.19 -1.00
N ALA A 21 11.89 -18.20 -0.74
CA ALA A 21 12.24 -16.98 -0.01
C ALA A 21 12.97 -17.28 1.31
N SER A 22 12.41 -18.16 2.15
CA SER A 22 12.98 -18.55 3.44
C SER A 22 14.27 -19.38 3.38
N GLU A 23 14.66 -19.88 2.21
CA GLU A 23 15.93 -20.58 1.99
C GLU A 23 17.06 -19.63 1.58
N THR A 24 16.79 -18.33 1.42
CA THR A 24 17.79 -17.33 1.00
C THR A 24 18.41 -16.61 2.20
N ASP A 25 19.67 -16.17 2.05
CA ASP A 25 20.41 -15.45 3.10
C ASP A 25 20.08 -13.94 3.16
N ILE A 26 18.93 -13.52 2.60
CA ILE A 26 18.54 -12.11 2.60
C ILE A 26 17.98 -11.76 4.00
N PRO A 27 18.45 -10.66 4.64
CA PRO A 27 17.92 -10.25 5.94
C PRO A 27 16.39 -10.14 5.96
N GLY A 28 15.76 -10.72 6.99
CA GLY A 28 14.30 -10.77 7.15
C GLY A 28 13.60 -11.89 6.38
N TYR A 29 14.26 -12.57 5.43
CA TYR A 29 13.62 -13.64 4.65
C TYR A 29 13.48 -14.96 5.43
N ALA A 30 14.35 -15.22 6.41
CA ALA A 30 14.30 -16.44 7.23
C ALA A 30 12.96 -16.60 7.98
N ASP A 31 12.30 -15.49 8.31
CA ASP A 31 11.01 -15.47 9.01
C ASP A 31 9.81 -15.66 8.06
N LEU A 32 10.03 -15.69 6.73
CA LEU A 32 9.00 -15.88 5.71
C LEU A 32 8.66 -17.36 5.52
N ASP A 33 8.29 -18.05 6.59
CA ASP A 33 7.77 -19.41 6.47
C ASP A 33 6.34 -19.43 5.87
N ARG A 34 5.89 -20.63 5.50
CA ARG A 34 4.62 -20.83 4.79
C ARG A 34 3.41 -20.44 5.64
N ASP A 35 3.45 -20.68 6.94
CA ASP A 35 2.34 -20.39 7.83
C ASP A 35 2.24 -18.88 8.08
N PHE A 36 3.38 -18.22 8.30
CA PHE A 36 3.47 -16.77 8.49
C PHE A 36 3.02 -16.00 7.25
N THR A 37 3.55 -16.35 6.08
CA THR A 37 3.13 -15.72 4.82
C THR A 37 1.67 -16.01 4.46
N SER A 38 1.13 -17.19 4.81
CA SER A 38 -0.29 -17.50 4.57
C SER A 38 -1.17 -16.61 5.43
N ALA A 39 -0.86 -16.47 6.72
CA ALA A 39 -1.63 -15.63 7.62
C ALA A 39 -1.73 -14.18 7.12
N ILE A 40 -0.62 -13.60 6.65
CA ILE A 40 -0.61 -12.23 6.12
C ILE A 40 -1.45 -12.13 4.85
N LEU A 41 -1.23 -13.03 3.88
CA LEU A 41 -1.91 -12.98 2.58
C LEU A 41 -3.41 -13.30 2.68
N ASP A 42 -3.79 -14.20 3.58
CA ASP A 42 -5.19 -14.54 3.83
C ASP A 42 -5.94 -13.36 4.46
N GLU A 43 -5.34 -12.65 5.43
CA GLU A 43 -5.98 -11.46 6.01
C GLU A 43 -6.03 -10.28 5.05
N ALA A 44 -4.98 -10.07 4.25
CA ALA A 44 -5.02 -9.11 3.14
C ALA A 44 -6.15 -9.47 2.15
N GLY A 45 -6.30 -10.75 1.82
CA GLY A 45 -7.38 -11.26 0.98
C GLY A 45 -8.77 -10.96 1.53
N LYS A 46 -9.01 -11.21 2.82
CA LYS A 46 -10.31 -10.91 3.44
C LYS A 46 -10.65 -9.43 3.38
N LEU A 47 -9.69 -8.54 3.64
CA LEU A 47 -9.92 -7.10 3.55
C LEU A 47 -10.19 -6.66 2.11
N ALA A 48 -9.44 -7.20 1.15
CA ALA A 48 -9.59 -6.90 -0.26
C ALA A 48 -10.95 -7.35 -0.80
N GLU A 49 -11.37 -8.57 -0.48
CA GLU A 49 -12.65 -9.15 -0.92
C GLU A 49 -13.86 -8.52 -0.19
N GLY A 50 -13.75 -8.33 1.12
CA GLY A 50 -14.86 -7.90 1.97
C GLY A 50 -15.07 -6.38 2.00
N VAL A 51 -14.03 -5.59 1.77
CA VAL A 51 -14.06 -4.12 1.93
C VAL A 51 -13.70 -3.40 0.64
N LEU A 52 -12.56 -3.72 0.02
CA LEU A 52 -12.05 -2.91 -1.09
C LEU A 52 -12.79 -3.17 -2.42
N ALA A 53 -12.98 -4.45 -2.78
CA ALA A 53 -13.61 -4.84 -4.03
C ALA A 53 -15.07 -4.35 -4.19
N PRO A 54 -15.92 -4.39 -3.15
CA PRO A 54 -17.25 -3.80 -3.21
C PRO A 54 -17.26 -2.29 -3.54
N LEU A 55 -16.22 -1.57 -3.09
CA LEU A 55 -16.10 -0.13 -3.30
C LEU A 55 -15.54 0.25 -4.68
N ASN A 56 -15.04 -0.71 -5.46
CA ASN A 56 -14.44 -0.40 -6.76
C ASN A 56 -15.46 0.21 -7.74
N ALA A 57 -16.64 -0.39 -7.86
CA ALA A 57 -17.71 0.14 -8.70
C ALA A 57 -18.32 1.45 -8.16
N VAL A 58 -18.30 1.64 -6.84
CA VAL A 58 -18.74 2.90 -6.20
C VAL A 58 -17.78 4.03 -6.56
N GLY A 59 -16.48 3.76 -6.48
CA GLY A 59 -15.43 4.72 -6.83
C GLY A 59 -15.53 5.21 -8.28
N ASP A 60 -15.79 4.30 -9.21
CA ASP A 60 -16.00 4.62 -10.63
C ASP A 60 -17.28 5.45 -10.86
N ALA A 61 -18.39 5.04 -10.23
CA ALA A 61 -19.69 5.69 -10.42
C ALA A 61 -19.76 7.11 -9.84
N GLU A 62 -19.13 7.34 -8.68
CA GLU A 62 -19.20 8.62 -7.96
C GLU A 62 -18.06 9.58 -8.32
N GLY A 63 -16.85 9.05 -8.53
CA GLY A 63 -15.65 9.85 -8.66
C GLY A 63 -15.37 10.74 -7.44
N CYS A 64 -14.43 11.68 -7.59
CA CYS A 64 -14.18 12.70 -6.58
C CYS A 64 -14.88 14.01 -6.94
N ARG A 65 -15.34 14.74 -5.91
CA ARG A 65 -15.95 16.07 -6.07
C ARG A 65 -15.08 17.14 -5.42
N LEU A 66 -14.78 18.20 -6.15
CA LEU A 66 -14.06 19.37 -5.63
C LEU A 66 -15.04 20.49 -5.30
N GLU A 67 -15.00 20.99 -4.06
CA GLU A 67 -15.77 22.16 -3.63
C GLU A 67 -14.93 23.00 -2.67
N ASN A 68 -14.74 24.28 -2.99
CA ASN A 68 -14.03 25.27 -2.16
C ASN A 68 -12.65 24.81 -1.67
N GLY A 69 -11.89 24.13 -2.54
CA GLY A 69 -10.55 23.62 -2.23
C GLY A 69 -10.53 22.29 -1.46
N VAL A 70 -11.69 21.72 -1.15
CA VAL A 70 -11.82 20.41 -0.51
C VAL A 70 -12.25 19.36 -1.53
N VAL A 71 -11.51 18.25 -1.58
CA VAL A 71 -11.87 17.08 -2.38
C VAL A 71 -12.62 16.10 -1.50
N TYR A 72 -13.83 15.74 -1.93
CA TYR A 72 -14.67 14.73 -1.31
C TYR A 72 -14.51 13.43 -2.10
N THR A 73 -14.15 12.36 -1.39
CA THR A 73 -13.93 11.03 -1.97
C THR A 73 -15.25 10.25 -2.07
N PRO A 74 -15.28 9.17 -2.89
CA PRO A 74 -16.45 8.31 -3.01
C PRO A 74 -16.93 7.76 -1.66
N THR A 75 -18.23 7.45 -1.61
CA THR A 75 -18.88 6.83 -0.45
C THR A 75 -18.13 5.56 -0.02
N GLY A 76 -17.90 5.43 1.29
CA GLY A 76 -17.21 4.28 1.88
C GLY A 76 -15.67 4.32 1.81
N PHE A 77 -15.06 5.14 0.95
CA PHE A 77 -13.59 5.22 0.87
C PHE A 77 -12.96 5.68 2.18
N LYS A 78 -13.58 6.63 2.88
CA LYS A 78 -13.06 7.11 4.17
C LYS A 78 -13.02 6.00 5.21
N ASP A 79 -14.12 5.25 5.36
CA ASP A 79 -14.22 4.18 6.36
C ASP A 79 -13.30 2.99 6.03
N ALA A 80 -13.15 2.67 4.74
CA ALA A 80 -12.16 1.70 4.28
C ALA A 80 -10.73 2.17 4.55
N PHE A 81 -10.45 3.47 4.38
CA PHE A 81 -9.12 4.03 4.68
C PHE A 81 -8.79 3.91 6.17
N GLU A 82 -9.72 4.20 7.07
CA GLU A 82 -9.51 3.99 8.52
C GLU A 82 -9.21 2.51 8.84
N GLN A 83 -9.86 1.55 8.19
CA GLN A 83 -9.52 0.12 8.37
C GLN A 83 -8.10 -0.21 7.86
N MET A 84 -7.64 0.42 6.76
CA MET A 84 -6.25 0.28 6.31
C MET A 84 -5.26 0.83 7.35
N LYS A 85 -5.59 1.97 7.97
CA LYS A 85 -4.79 2.59 9.03
C LYS A 85 -4.70 1.70 10.27
N GLU A 86 -5.85 1.25 10.77
CA GLU A 86 -5.96 0.40 11.97
C GLU A 86 -5.23 -0.93 11.80
N GLY A 87 -5.24 -1.50 10.59
CA GLY A 87 -4.51 -2.73 10.28
C GLY A 87 -3.01 -2.57 10.07
N GLY A 88 -2.48 -1.33 10.04
CA GLY A 88 -1.05 -1.09 9.85
C GLY A 88 -0.50 -1.52 8.49
N TRP A 89 -1.36 -1.65 7.48
CA TRP A 89 -1.04 -2.29 6.20
C TRP A 89 -0.03 -1.49 5.36
N ASN A 90 -0.03 -0.17 5.46
CA ASN A 90 0.95 0.69 4.79
C ASN A 90 2.37 0.55 5.37
N GLY A 91 2.48 0.05 6.61
CA GLY A 91 3.74 -0.09 7.34
C GLY A 91 4.43 -1.43 7.18
N LEU A 92 3.88 -2.39 6.42
CA LEU A 92 4.38 -3.78 6.37
C LEU A 92 5.89 -3.86 6.12
N ASP A 93 6.37 -3.15 5.10
CA ASP A 93 7.76 -3.17 4.64
C ASP A 93 8.56 -1.91 5.03
N LEU A 94 7.99 -1.06 5.89
CA LEU A 94 8.62 0.18 6.34
C LEU A 94 9.38 -0.02 7.66
N PRO A 95 10.41 0.79 7.97
CA PRO A 95 11.24 0.59 9.16
C PRO A 95 10.45 0.71 10.48
N GLU A 96 10.75 -0.17 11.43
CA GLU A 96 10.15 -0.17 12.78
C GLU A 96 10.39 1.15 13.54
N GLU A 97 11.53 1.81 13.30
CA GLU A 97 11.87 3.11 13.90
C GLU A 97 10.79 4.17 13.67
N PHE A 98 10.08 4.09 12.54
CA PHE A 98 9.00 5.01 12.18
C PHE A 98 7.60 4.39 12.34
N GLY A 99 7.49 3.24 13.00
CA GLY A 99 6.23 2.54 13.25
C GLY A 99 5.82 1.53 12.18
N GLY A 100 6.74 1.14 11.29
CA GLY A 100 6.53 0.03 10.36
C GLY A 100 6.78 -1.34 10.99
N GLN A 101 6.73 -2.39 10.18
CA GLN A 101 6.92 -3.78 10.59
C GLN A 101 8.19 -4.40 9.99
N ASN A 102 8.88 -3.66 9.12
CA ASN A 102 10.18 -4.01 8.52
C ASN A 102 10.22 -5.40 7.87
N LEU A 103 9.08 -5.86 7.34
CA LEU A 103 9.02 -7.09 6.56
C LEU A 103 9.74 -6.90 5.23
N PRO A 104 10.25 -7.98 4.62
CA PRO A 104 10.76 -7.94 3.27
C PRO A 104 9.81 -7.28 2.26
N TYR A 105 10.35 -6.40 1.41
CA TYR A 105 9.60 -5.70 0.36
C TYR A 105 8.77 -6.63 -0.54
N VAL A 106 9.21 -7.88 -0.73
CA VAL A 106 8.45 -8.89 -1.49
C VAL A 106 7.07 -9.18 -0.87
N ILE A 107 6.95 -9.13 0.45
CA ILE A 107 5.66 -9.30 1.16
C ILE A 107 4.79 -8.07 0.98
N GLY A 108 5.36 -6.87 1.17
CA GLY A 108 4.66 -5.61 0.89
C GLY A 108 4.12 -5.56 -0.54
N THR A 109 4.90 -6.04 -1.51
CA THR A 109 4.50 -6.13 -2.92
C THR A 109 3.39 -7.16 -3.15
N ALA A 110 3.48 -8.36 -2.57
CA ALA A 110 2.45 -9.40 -2.72
C ALA A 110 1.10 -8.96 -2.13
N VAL A 111 1.12 -8.34 -0.94
CA VAL A 111 -0.06 -7.74 -0.33
C VAL A 111 -0.58 -6.56 -1.17
N GLY A 112 0.33 -5.73 -1.70
CA GLY A 112 0.00 -4.63 -2.59
C GLY A 112 -0.75 -5.07 -3.84
N GLU A 113 -0.36 -6.20 -4.46
CA GLU A 113 -1.08 -6.78 -5.61
C GLU A 113 -2.53 -7.11 -5.23
N VAL A 114 -2.75 -7.70 -4.05
CA VAL A 114 -4.09 -8.04 -3.56
C VAL A 114 -4.97 -6.78 -3.47
N PHE A 115 -4.45 -5.72 -2.86
CA PHE A 115 -5.21 -4.47 -2.68
C PHE A 115 -5.42 -3.70 -3.99
N VAL A 116 -4.40 -3.58 -4.84
CA VAL A 116 -4.51 -2.92 -6.15
C VAL A 116 -5.52 -3.64 -7.04
N SER A 117 -5.51 -4.97 -7.04
CA SER A 117 -6.41 -5.76 -7.88
C SER A 117 -7.87 -5.66 -7.44
N ALA A 118 -8.12 -5.53 -6.13
CA ALA A 118 -9.46 -5.32 -5.60
C ALA A 118 -10.00 -3.93 -5.91
N ASN A 119 -9.20 -2.88 -5.69
CA ASN A 119 -9.58 -1.50 -5.95
C ASN A 119 -8.34 -0.61 -6.16
N MET A 120 -7.93 -0.47 -7.42
CA MET A 120 -6.74 0.29 -7.79
C MET A 120 -6.83 1.77 -7.38
N ALA A 121 -7.97 2.41 -7.64
CA ALA A 121 -8.17 3.84 -7.35
C ALA A 121 -8.09 4.11 -5.84
N PHE A 122 -8.68 3.25 -5.01
CA PHE A 122 -8.53 3.33 -3.55
C PHE A 122 -7.09 3.07 -3.11
N ASN A 123 -6.43 2.03 -3.64
CA ASN A 123 -5.11 1.65 -3.17
C ASN A 123 -4.05 2.74 -3.42
N MET A 124 -4.25 3.58 -4.44
CA MET A 124 -3.34 4.70 -4.74
C MET A 124 -3.19 5.71 -3.59
N TYR A 125 -4.17 5.86 -2.68
CA TYR A 125 -4.01 6.77 -1.53
C TYR A 125 -2.86 6.34 -0.61
N GLN A 126 -2.78 5.06 -0.26
CA GLN A 126 -1.64 4.54 0.51
C GLN A 126 -0.41 4.32 -0.38
N GLY A 127 -0.57 3.85 -1.63
CA GLY A 127 0.55 3.58 -2.52
C GLY A 127 1.38 4.82 -2.86
N LEU A 128 0.73 5.96 -3.14
CA LEU A 128 1.43 7.24 -3.35
C LEU A 128 2.13 7.72 -2.07
N THR A 129 1.49 7.49 -0.91
CA THR A 129 2.08 7.81 0.38
C THR A 129 3.33 6.98 0.64
N HIS A 130 3.30 5.67 0.36
CA HIS A 130 4.44 4.77 0.45
C HIS A 130 5.60 5.21 -0.46
N GLY A 131 5.32 5.63 -1.69
CA GLY A 131 6.34 6.21 -2.58
C GLY A 131 6.97 7.49 -2.01
N ALA A 132 6.16 8.40 -1.45
CA ALA A 132 6.65 9.62 -0.82
C ALA A 132 7.47 9.36 0.45
N ILE A 133 7.07 8.38 1.27
CA ILE A 133 7.84 7.88 2.42
C ILE A 133 9.22 7.42 1.97
N ASN A 134 9.29 6.59 0.93
CA ASN A 134 10.56 6.06 0.43
C ASN A 134 11.50 7.16 -0.08
N ALA A 135 10.97 8.22 -0.69
CA ALA A 135 11.77 9.38 -1.08
C ALA A 135 12.39 10.10 0.15
N ILE A 136 11.61 10.29 1.22
CA ILE A 136 12.08 10.91 2.47
C ILE A 136 13.07 9.99 3.20
N LEU A 137 12.84 8.68 3.22
CA LEU A 137 13.79 7.71 3.79
C LEU A 137 15.15 7.79 3.08
N ALA A 138 15.15 7.87 1.75
CA ALA A 138 16.37 7.86 0.95
C ALA A 138 17.15 9.19 1.02
N ALA A 139 16.46 10.33 1.06
CA ALA A 139 17.08 11.64 0.86
C ALA A 139 16.81 12.68 1.96
N GLY A 140 15.95 12.37 2.94
CA GLY A 140 15.62 13.28 4.03
C GLY A 140 16.71 13.38 5.08
N SER A 141 16.83 14.55 5.72
CA SER A 141 17.60 14.71 6.96
C SER A 141 16.91 13.96 8.11
N GLU A 142 17.65 13.71 9.20
CA GLU A 142 17.08 13.08 10.40
C GLU A 142 15.88 13.86 10.96
N ASP A 143 15.95 15.20 10.97
CA ASP A 143 14.82 16.04 11.38
C ASP A 143 13.61 15.88 10.46
N GLN A 144 13.81 15.77 9.14
CA GLN A 144 12.73 15.53 8.18
C GLN A 144 12.11 14.15 8.40
N LYS A 145 12.94 13.12 8.56
CA LYS A 145 12.48 11.75 8.82
C LYS A 145 11.64 11.68 10.09
N ALA A 146 12.16 12.22 11.19
CA ALA A 146 11.48 12.26 12.48
C ALA A 146 10.16 13.06 12.45
N THR A 147 10.10 14.13 11.64
CA THR A 147 8.90 14.96 11.52
C THR A 147 7.80 14.27 10.71
N TYR A 148 8.14 13.67 9.58
CA TYR A 148 7.15 13.24 8.58
C TYR A 148 6.83 11.74 8.65
N LEU A 149 7.84 10.89 8.79
CA LEU A 149 7.68 9.46 8.56
C LEU A 149 6.70 8.78 9.52
N PRO A 150 6.71 9.04 10.85
CA PRO A 150 5.76 8.37 11.75
C PRO A 150 4.30 8.63 11.38
N LYS A 151 3.99 9.86 10.93
CA LYS A 151 2.64 10.24 10.51
C LYS A 151 2.25 9.67 9.15
N MET A 152 3.22 9.54 8.25
CA MET A 152 2.97 8.97 6.93
C MET A 152 2.85 7.44 6.97
N VAL A 153 3.68 6.75 7.77
CA VAL A 153 3.61 5.30 7.99
C VAL A 153 2.24 4.91 8.55
N ALA A 154 1.78 5.64 9.57
CA ALA A 154 0.44 5.46 10.16
C ALA A 154 -0.72 5.97 9.29
N LEU A 155 -0.43 6.54 8.10
CA LEU A 155 -1.41 7.17 7.19
C LEU A 155 -2.27 8.25 7.88
N ASP A 156 -1.75 8.90 8.92
CA ASP A 156 -2.32 10.15 9.45
C ASP A 156 -2.13 11.29 8.45
N TRP A 157 -0.98 11.29 7.77
CA TRP A 157 -0.67 12.18 6.66
C TRP A 157 -0.42 11.35 5.40
N THR A 158 -1.03 11.74 4.30
CA THR A 158 -0.75 11.14 2.99
C THR A 158 0.31 11.95 2.24
N GLY A 159 0.92 11.32 1.24
CA GLY A 159 1.94 11.93 0.39
C GLY A 159 1.67 11.71 -1.10
N THR A 160 2.21 12.59 -1.93
CA THR A 160 2.19 12.44 -3.38
C THR A 160 3.39 13.17 -3.99
N MET A 161 3.64 12.92 -5.28
CA MET A 161 4.68 13.60 -6.04
C MET A 161 4.04 14.60 -7.01
N ASN A 162 4.56 15.83 -7.04
CA ASN A 162 4.10 16.88 -7.94
C ASN A 162 5.22 17.16 -8.95
N LEU A 163 5.15 16.54 -10.13
CA LEU A 163 6.20 16.65 -11.16
C LEU A 163 5.72 17.36 -12.42
N THR A 164 4.59 16.92 -12.98
CA THR A 164 4.08 17.36 -14.28
C THR A 164 3.37 18.70 -14.20
N GLU A 165 3.58 19.55 -15.21
CA GLU A 165 2.91 20.84 -15.41
C GLU A 165 2.19 20.87 -16.77
N PRO A 166 1.25 21.82 -17.02
CA PRO A 166 0.49 21.85 -18.28
C PRO A 166 1.35 21.89 -19.56
N HIS A 167 2.59 22.38 -19.46
CA HIS A 167 3.55 22.49 -20.56
C HIS A 167 4.74 21.52 -20.45
N CYS A 168 4.85 20.74 -19.36
CA CYS A 168 5.96 19.84 -19.06
C CYS A 168 5.42 18.45 -18.68
N GLY A 169 5.52 17.49 -19.61
CA GLY A 169 5.06 16.10 -19.44
C GLY A 169 6.23 15.12 -19.41
N THR A 170 6.51 14.49 -20.56
CA THR A 170 7.67 13.61 -20.73
C THR A 170 9.01 14.34 -20.60
N ASP A 171 9.01 15.65 -20.84
CA ASP A 171 10.16 16.53 -20.64
C ASP A 171 9.87 17.47 -19.45
N LEU A 172 10.44 17.13 -18.29
CA LEU A 172 10.27 17.87 -17.04
C LEU A 172 11.20 19.10 -16.93
N GLY A 173 12.20 19.23 -17.80
CA GLY A 173 13.24 20.26 -17.70
C GLY A 173 13.05 21.48 -18.61
N LEU A 174 11.90 21.55 -19.31
CA LEU A 174 11.55 22.64 -20.23
C LEU A 174 11.37 24.00 -19.55
#